data_AF-A0A1C1CHJ1-F1
#
_entry.id   AF-A0A1C1CHJ1-F1
#
_cell.length_a   1.000
_cell.length_b   1.000
_cell.length_c   1.000
_cell.angle_alpha   90.00
_cell.angle_beta   90.00
_cell.angle_gamma   90.00
#
_symmetry.space_group_name_H-M   'P 1'
#
loop_
_entity.id
_entity.type
_entity.pdbx_description
1 polymer ?
#
loop_
_entity_poly.entity_id
_entity_poly.type
_entity_poly.pdbx_seq_one_letter_code
_entity_poly.pdbx_strand_id
1 'polypeptide(L)'
;MFSTAFSSASRQGPRIYATAEEAEAAAANERRQAPPPRTKDDYAAVQSKQRAEMILGQYDLLIKYAVENGVSIPQTRAYFRKVSLGIATEPIIKNWFS
;
A
#
# COMPACT_ATOMS: atom_id res chain seq x y z
N MET A 1 13.09 -4.17 7.59
CA MET A 1 12.33 -3.89 8.82
C MET A 1 11.29 -2.82 8.51
N PHE A 2 10.06 -3.21 8.19
CA PHE A 2 8.98 -2.25 8.01
C PHE A 2 8.39 -1.96 9.40
N SER A 3 8.85 -0.88 10.03
CA SER A 3 8.18 -0.34 11.21
C SER A 3 6.83 0.20 10.79
N THR A 4 5.78 -0.60 10.94
CA THR A 4 4.41 -0.11 11.06
C THR A 4 4.29 0.60 12.40
N ALA A 5 4.87 1.79 12.49
CA ALA A 5 4.38 2.79 13.43
C ALA A 5 2.98 3.14 12.96
N PHE A 6 1.99 2.40 13.47
CA PHE A 6 0.61 2.82 13.44
C PHE A 6 0.59 4.13 14.22
N SER A 7 0.76 5.24 13.50
CA SER A 7 0.54 6.57 14.05
C SER A 7 -0.90 6.54 14.53
N SER A 8 -1.07 6.40 15.84
CA SER A 8 -2.31 6.66 16.54
C SER A 8 -2.57 8.15 16.37
N ALA A 9 -2.98 8.54 15.16
CA ALA A 9 -3.66 9.77 14.90
C ALA A 9 -4.93 9.68 15.73
N SER A 10 -4.80 10.15 16.98
CA SER A 10 -5.82 10.84 17.75
C SER A 10 -7.20 10.36 17.34
N ARG A 11 -7.67 9.27 17.96
CA ARG A 11 -9.10 9.03 18.11
C ARG A 11 -9.63 10.18 18.97
N GLN A 12 -9.74 11.37 18.41
CA GLN A 12 -10.54 12.44 18.95
C GLN A 12 -11.96 11.88 18.89
N GLY A 13 -12.43 11.38 20.03
CA GLY A 13 -13.84 11.06 20.20
C GLY A 13 -14.69 12.29 19.84
N PRO A 14 -15.99 12.11 19.60
CA PRO A 14 -16.89 13.21 19.27
C PRO A 14 -16.68 14.35 20.26
N ARG A 15 -16.23 15.51 19.75
CA ARG A 15 -16.03 16.71 20.57
C ARG A 15 -17.40 17.16 21.07
N ILE A 16 -17.58 17.14 22.38
CA ILE A 16 -18.79 17.66 23.01
C ILE A 16 -18.57 19.15 23.21
N TYR A 17 -19.34 19.95 22.47
CA TYR A 17 -19.33 21.40 22.55
C TYR A 17 -20.35 21.87 23.58
N ALA A 18 -20.01 22.90 24.36
CA ALA A 18 -20.85 23.37 25.46
C ALA A 18 -22.07 24.16 24.94
N THR A 19 -21.96 24.74 23.75
CA THR A 19 -22.98 25.58 23.13
C THR A 19 -23.15 25.25 21.65
N ALA A 20 -24.34 25.54 21.10
CA ALA A 20 -24.62 25.38 19.68
C ALA A 20 -23.71 26.28 18.82
N GLU A 21 -23.38 27.48 19.30
CA GLU A 21 -22.51 28.43 18.61
C GLU A 21 -21.06 27.91 18.52
N GLU A 22 -20.55 27.30 19.58
CA GLU A 22 -19.23 26.65 19.57
C GLU A 22 -19.19 25.47 18.59
N ALA A 23 -20.25 24.66 18.57
CA ALA A 23 -20.37 23.56 17.62
C ALA A 23 -20.41 24.05 16.16
N GLU A 24 -21.14 25.13 15.88
CA GLU A 24 -21.21 25.74 14.56
C GLU A 24 -19.87 26.37 14.14
N ALA A 25 -19.22 27.10 15.05
CA ALA A 25 -17.90 27.68 14.80
C ALA A 25 -16.84 26.59 14.51
N ALA A 26 -16.88 25.48 15.25
CA ALA A 26 -16.03 24.32 15.00
C ALA A 26 -16.33 23.68 13.64
N ALA A 27 -17.60 23.45 13.29
CA ALA A 27 -17.99 22.91 12.00
C ALA A 27 -17.60 23.84 10.83
N ALA A 28 -17.72 25.15 11.01
CA ALA A 28 -17.29 26.13 10.01
C ALA A 28 -15.77 26.12 9.83
N ASN A 29 -15.00 25.99 10.93
CA ASN A 29 -13.55 25.88 10.86
C ASN A 29 -13.12 24.56 10.20
N GLU A 30 -13.77 23.44 10.53
CA GLU A 30 -13.54 22.14 9.88
C GLU A 30 -13.81 22.21 8.37
N ARG A 31 -14.88 22.88 7.94
CA ARG A 31 -15.16 23.12 6.51
C ARG A 31 -14.08 23.96 5.83
N ARG A 32 -13.53 24.96 6.51
CA ARG A 32 -12.43 25.79 5.98
C ARG A 32 -11.11 25.02 5.87
N GLN A 33 -10.90 24.05 6.77
CA GLN A 33 -9.71 23.21 6.78
C GLN A 33 -9.86 21.92 5.97
N ALA A 34 -11.07 21.60 5.52
CA ALA A 34 -11.33 20.41 4.73
C ALA A 34 -10.54 20.51 3.40
N PRO A 35 -9.77 19.46 3.03
CA PRO A 35 -9.11 19.43 1.75
C PRO A 35 -10.14 19.57 0.63
N PRO A 36 -9.79 20.21 -0.50
CA PRO A 36 -10.71 20.36 -1.62
C PRO A 36 -11.23 18.97 -2.04
N PRO A 37 -12.51 18.87 -2.42
CA PRO A 37 -13.08 17.61 -2.86
C PRO A 37 -12.27 17.09 -4.05
N ARG A 38 -11.64 15.93 -3.85
CA ARG A 38 -10.89 15.25 -4.91
C ARG A 38 -11.80 15.04 -6.11
N THR A 39 -11.38 15.57 -7.26
CA THR A 39 -12.12 15.37 -8.50
C THR A 39 -12.00 13.92 -8.94
N LYS A 40 -12.92 13.45 -9.79
CA LYS A 40 -12.84 12.09 -10.35
C LYS A 40 -11.50 11.84 -11.04
N ASP A 41 -10.94 12.86 -11.68
CA ASP A 41 -9.65 12.79 -12.37
C ASP A 41 -8.49 12.62 -11.37
N ASP A 42 -8.55 13.29 -10.20
CA ASP A 42 -7.58 13.07 -9.12
C ASP A 42 -7.61 11.62 -8.64
N TYR A 43 -8.80 11.03 -8.48
CA TYR A 43 -8.93 9.63 -8.09
C TYR A 43 -8.34 8.68 -9.12
N ALA A 44 -8.60 8.92 -10.41
CA ALA A 44 -8.06 8.09 -11.48
C ALA A 44 -6.52 8.16 -11.55
N ALA A 45 -5.95 9.35 -11.39
CA ALA A 45 -4.50 9.56 -11.36
C ALA A 45 -3.84 8.90 -10.14
N VAL A 46 -4.45 9.00 -8.96
CA VAL A 46 -3.95 8.32 -7.75
C VAL A 46 -4.02 6.81 -7.91
N GLN A 47 -5.12 6.27 -8.43
CA GLN A 47 -5.26 4.83 -8.65
C GLN A 47 -4.30 4.29 -9.70
N SER A 48 -4.09 5.02 -10.80
CA SER A 48 -3.15 4.58 -11.84
C SER A 48 -1.73 4.53 -11.28
N LYS A 49 -1.32 5.54 -10.51
CA LYS A 49 -0.04 5.58 -9.80
C LYS A 49 0.10 4.39 -8.84
N GLN A 50 -0.88 4.16 -7.97
CA GLN A 50 -0.85 3.06 -7.00
C GLN A 50 -0.74 1.69 -7.68
N ARG A 51 -1.47 1.48 -8.78
CA ARG A 51 -1.39 0.25 -9.57
C ARG A 51 -0.01 0.09 -10.20
N ALA A 52 0.56 1.16 -10.76
CA ALA A 52 1.89 1.13 -11.34
C ALA A 52 2.96 0.79 -10.30
N GLU A 53 2.91 1.41 -9.11
CA GLU A 53 3.82 1.13 -7.99
C GLU A 53 3.72 -0.34 -7.53
N MET A 54 2.51 -0.87 -7.41
CA MET A 54 2.29 -2.29 -7.06
C MET A 54 2.89 -3.23 -8.10
N ILE A 55 2.63 -2.97 -9.39
CA ILE A 55 3.16 -3.79 -10.49
C ILE A 55 4.69 -3.74 -10.50
N LEU A 56 5.28 -2.55 -10.41
CA LEU A 56 6.73 -2.38 -10.41
C LEU A 56 7.38 -3.10 -9.23
N GLY A 57 6.85 -2.93 -8.01
CA GLY A 57 7.39 -3.62 -6.83
C GLY A 57 7.37 -5.14 -6.93
N GLN A 58 6.36 -5.72 -7.59
CA GLN A 58 6.31 -7.17 -7.85
C GLN A 58 7.36 -7.61 -8.87
N TYR A 59 7.57 -6.84 -9.94
CA TYR A 59 8.60 -7.13 -10.93
C TYR A 59 10.02 -6.98 -10.38
N ASP A 60 10.28 -5.96 -9.57
CA ASP A 60 11.59 -5.73 -8.95
C ASP A 60 11.98 -6.91 -8.04
N LEU A 61 11.04 -7.41 -7.24
CA LEU A 61 11.26 -8.61 -6.43
C LEU A 61 11.54 -9.83 -7.30
N LEU A 62 10.77 -10.03 -8.36
CA LEU A 62 10.96 -11.15 -9.29
C LEU A 62 12.34 -11.11 -9.94
N ILE A 63 12.79 -9.92 -10.36
CA ILE A 63 14.11 -9.68 -10.95
C ILE A 63 15.21 -9.94 -9.92
N LYS A 64 15.07 -9.41 -8.69
CA LYS A 64 16.01 -9.65 -7.59
C LYS A 64 16.24 -11.15 -7.40
N TYR A 65 15.17 -11.92 -7.24
CA TYR A 65 15.26 -13.38 -7.07
C TYR A 65 15.85 -14.09 -8.30
N ALA A 66 15.52 -13.65 -9.51
CA ALA A 66 16.10 -14.22 -10.72
C ALA A 66 17.63 -14.04 -10.78
N VAL A 67 18.10 -12.80 -10.53
CA VAL A 67 19.52 -12.44 -10.56
C VAL A 67 20.29 -13.16 -9.44
N GLU A 68 19.78 -13.13 -8.20
CA GLU A 68 20.45 -13.74 -7.04
C GLU A 68 20.60 -15.26 -7.16
N ASN A 69 19.70 -15.93 -7.89
CA ASN A 69 19.73 -17.38 -8.05
C ASN A 69 20.27 -17.82 -9.42
N GLY A 70 20.71 -16.88 -10.27
CA GLY A 70 21.27 -17.19 -11.59
C GLY A 70 20.29 -17.87 -12.54
N VAL A 71 18.99 -17.61 -12.38
CA VAL A 71 17.91 -18.21 -13.18
C VAL A 71 17.20 -17.14 -14.00
N SER A 72 16.52 -17.56 -15.08
CA SER A 72 15.77 -16.61 -15.91
C SER A 72 14.50 -16.14 -15.20
N ILE A 73 14.07 -14.91 -15.47
CA ILE A 73 12.81 -14.33 -14.94
C ILE A 73 11.59 -15.26 -15.20
N PRO A 74 11.41 -15.86 -16.40
CA PRO A 74 10.34 -16.82 -16.63
C PRO A 74 10.37 -18.05 -15.72
N GLN A 75 11.56 -18.59 -15.43
CA GLN A 75 11.72 -19.73 -14.51
C GLN A 75 11.36 -19.33 -13.08
N THR A 76 11.84 -18.18 -12.61
CA THR A 76 11.49 -17.64 -11.28
C THR A 76 9.98 -17.44 -11.14
N ARG A 77 9.34 -16.89 -12.18
CA ARG A 77 7.89 -16.70 -12.22
C ARG A 77 7.13 -18.03 -12.16
N ALA A 78 7.57 -19.02 -12.94
CA ALA A 78 6.96 -20.34 -12.95
C ALA A 78 7.09 -21.04 -11.59
N TYR A 79 8.25 -20.91 -10.95
CA TYR A 79 8.48 -21.42 -9.60
C TYR A 79 7.54 -20.76 -8.58
N PHE A 80 7.51 -19.42 -8.50
CA PHE A 80 6.61 -18.74 -7.56
C PHE A 80 5.14 -19.05 -7.81
N ARG A 81 4.74 -19.26 -9.07
CA ARG A 81 3.38 -19.73 -9.40
C ARG A 81 3.10 -21.09 -8.77
N LYS A 82 4.01 -22.06 -8.91
CA LYS A 82 3.86 -23.39 -8.28
C LYS A 82 3.78 -23.28 -6.75
N VAL A 83 4.66 -22.48 -6.15
CA VAL A 83 4.66 -22.23 -4.70
C VAL A 83 3.34 -21.60 -4.25
N SER A 84 2.81 -20.59 -4.96
CA SER A 84 1.53 -19.95 -4.61
C SER A 84 0.32 -20.88 -4.70
N LEU A 85 0.43 -21.95 -5.49
CA LEU A 85 -0.62 -22.96 -5.66
C LEU A 85 -0.43 -24.15 -4.71
N GLY A 86 0.60 -24.15 -3.86
CA GLY A 86 0.93 -25.27 -2.98
C GLY A 86 1.41 -26.53 -3.71
N ILE A 87 1.86 -26.40 -4.97
CA ILE A 87 2.38 -27.52 -5.75
C ILE A 87 3.82 -27.79 -5.34
N ALA A 88 4.12 -29.03 -4.96
CA ALA A 88 5.48 -29.46 -4.68
C ALA A 88 6.39 -29.20 -5.89
N THR A 89 7.46 -28.45 -5.68
CA THR A 89 8.41 -28.06 -6.73
C THR A 89 9.81 -28.07 -6.16
N GLU A 90 10.78 -28.45 -7.00
CA GLU A 90 12.19 -28.40 -6.62
C GLU A 90 12.61 -26.95 -6.30
N PRO A 91 13.37 -26.73 -5.22
CA PRO A 91 13.80 -25.40 -4.81
C PRO A 91 14.86 -24.87 -5.77
N ILE A 92 14.46 -23.96 -6.66
CA ILE A 92 15.41 -23.20 -7.49
C ILE A 92 15.90 -21.93 -6.78
N ILE A 93 15.15 -21.44 -5.79
CA ILE A 93 15.47 -20.24 -5.01
C ILE A 93 16.11 -20.67 -3.70
N LYS A 94 17.39 -20.35 -3.52
CA LYS A 94 18.18 -20.70 -2.32
C LYS A 94 18.05 -19.66 -1.22
N ASN A 95 17.89 -18.38 -1.58
CA ASN A 95 17.94 -17.25 -0.65
C ASN A 95 16.54 -16.67 -0.39
N TRP A 96 15.64 -17.42 0.25
CA TRP A 96 14.35 -16.88 0.68
C TRP A 96 14.56 -15.79 1.75
N PHE A 97 14.15 -14.55 1.47
CA PHE A 97 14.10 -13.43 2.42
C PHE A 97 15.40 -13.02 3.12
N SER A 98 16.58 -13.30 2.54
CA SER A 98 17.82 -12.64 2.98
C SER A 98 17.86 -11.17 2.55
#